data_AF-A0A0M0TEW7-F1
#
_entry.id   AF-A0A0M0TEW7-F1
#
_cell.length_a   1.000
_cell.length_b   1.000
_cell.length_c   1.000
_cell.angle_alpha   90.00
_cell.angle_beta   90.00
_cell.angle_gamma   90.00
#
_symmetry.space_group_name_H-M   'P 1'
#
loop_
_entity.id
_entity.type
_entity.pdbx_description
1 polymer ?
#
loop_
_entity_poly.entity_id
_entity_poly.type
_entity_poly.pdbx_seq_one_letter_code
_entity_poly.pdbx_strand_id
1 'polypeptide(L)'
;ETGVKNPRFCLFESPEYGIRALMKLLTNYHKNGYQSVAKMINRYAPNNENNTSAYIKGVAKALNVDPNQVLDINKPTLIALAKSIIRHENGKQPYSDDTFTRAFEML
;
A
#
# COMPACT_ATOMS: atom_id res chain seq x y z
N GLU A 1 -13.44 -11.66 9.48
CA GLU A 1 -14.36 -11.64 10.65
C GLU A 1 -14.66 -13.08 11.05
N THR A 2 -14.51 -13.45 12.32
CA THR A 2 -14.83 -14.81 12.79
C THR A 2 -16.28 -14.87 13.27
N GLY A 3 -17.02 -15.92 12.90
CA GLY A 3 -18.38 -16.13 13.40
C GLY A 3 -19.48 -15.31 12.72
N VAL A 4 -19.21 -14.68 11.57
CA VAL A 4 -20.23 -13.96 10.79
C VAL A 4 -20.65 -14.76 9.56
N LYS A 5 -21.95 -14.72 9.24
CA LYS A 5 -22.56 -15.46 8.12
C LYS A 5 -21.99 -15.07 6.75
N ASN A 6 -21.56 -13.81 6.60
CA ASN A 6 -20.99 -13.24 5.37
C ASN A 6 -19.76 -12.37 5.72
N PRO A 7 -18.58 -12.96 5.90
CA PRO A 7 -17.38 -12.20 6.25
C PRO A 7 -17.00 -11.25 5.11
N ARG A 8 -16.90 -9.96 5.43
CA ARG A 8 -16.54 -8.93 4.44
C ARG A 8 -15.03 -8.69 4.35
N PHE A 9 -14.29 -9.18 5.35
CA PHE A 9 -12.85 -8.96 5.48
C PHE A 9 -12.08 -10.28 5.47
N CYS A 10 -11.03 -10.31 4.67
CA CYS A 10 -10.03 -11.37 4.69
C CYS A 10 -9.20 -11.28 5.99
N LEU A 11 -8.93 -12.43 6.60
CA LEU A 11 -7.99 -12.57 7.69
C LEU A 11 -6.76 -13.28 7.16
N PHE A 12 -5.59 -12.72 7.42
CA PHE A 12 -4.31 -13.33 7.08
C PHE A 12 -3.76 -14.08 8.28
N GLU A 13 -3.07 -15.18 8.03
CA GLU A 13 -2.42 -15.99 9.07
C GLU A 13 -1.32 -15.22 9.81
N SER A 14 -0.69 -14.24 9.13
CA SER A 14 0.32 -13.37 9.72
C SER A 14 0.36 -11.99 9.03
N PRO A 15 0.97 -10.97 9.66
CA PRO A 15 1.13 -9.64 9.06
C PRO A 15 1.87 -9.66 7.71
N GLU A 16 2.86 -10.53 7.56
CA GLU A 16 3.65 -10.68 6.33
C GLU A 16 2.76 -11.02 5.14
N TYR A 17 1.76 -11.90 5.33
CA TYR A 17 0.82 -12.25 4.26
C TYR A 17 -0.10 -11.09 3.87
N GLY A 18 -0.55 -10.28 4.85
CA GLY A 18 -1.34 -9.09 4.57
C GLY A 18 -0.53 -8.03 3.82
N ILE A 19 0.71 -7.79 4.24
CA ILE A 19 1.63 -6.86 3.57
C ILE A 19 1.98 -7.38 2.17
N ARG A 20 2.19 -8.68 1.99
CA ARG A 20 2.41 -9.30 0.68
C ARG A 20 1.23 -9.07 -0.24
N ALA A 21 -0.01 -9.26 0.26
CA ALA A 21 -1.22 -9.01 -0.53
C ALA A 21 -1.30 -7.54 -0.97
N LEU A 22 -0.98 -6.59 -0.08
CA LEU A 22 -0.88 -5.17 -0.41
C LEU A 22 0.19 -4.90 -1.49
N MET A 23 1.40 -5.43 -1.33
CA MET A 23 2.48 -5.26 -2.33
C MET A 23 2.11 -5.86 -3.69
N LYS A 24 1.44 -7.01 -3.70
CA LYS A 24 0.94 -7.65 -4.93
C LYS A 24 -0.14 -6.80 -5.61
N LEU A 25 -1.05 -6.20 -4.83
CA LEU A 25 -2.04 -5.25 -5.33
C LEU A 25 -1.37 -4.04 -6.00
N LEU A 26 -0.38 -3.43 -5.36
CA LEU A 26 0.36 -2.29 -5.90
C LEU A 26 1.14 -2.67 -7.17
N THR A 27 1.76 -3.84 -7.19
CA THR A 27 2.43 -4.37 -8.39
C THR A 27 1.43 -4.53 -9.54
N ASN A 28 0.22 -5.04 -9.26
CA ASN A 28 -0.83 -5.15 -10.27
C ASN A 28 -1.33 -3.78 -10.74
N TYR A 29 -1.44 -2.79 -9.86
CA TYR A 29 -1.78 -1.42 -10.26
C TYR A 29 -0.76 -0.86 -11.25
N HIS A 30 0.53 -1.01 -10.96
CA HIS A 30 1.59 -0.57 -11.86
C HIS A 30 1.51 -1.26 -13.23
N LYS A 31 1.31 -2.59 -13.27
CA LYS A 31 1.11 -3.37 -14.51
C LYS A 31 -0.08 -2.90 -15.34
N ASN A 32 -1.12 -2.34 -14.71
CA ASN A 32 -2.32 -1.82 -15.35
C ASN A 32 -2.26 -0.30 -15.63
N GLY A 33 -1.08 0.32 -15.60
CA GLY A 33 -0.89 1.72 -15.98
C GLY A 33 -1.08 2.74 -14.85
N TYR A 34 -1.35 2.29 -13.62
CA TYR A 34 -1.35 3.14 -12.42
C TYR A 34 0.07 3.22 -11.84
N GLN A 35 0.95 3.92 -12.56
CA GLN A 35 2.40 3.86 -12.31
C GLN A 35 2.95 5.01 -11.45
N SER A 36 2.10 5.92 -10.97
CA SER A 36 2.50 7.03 -10.09
C SER A 36 1.78 6.97 -8.75
N VAL A 37 2.33 7.66 -7.73
CA VAL A 37 1.67 7.75 -6.41
C VAL A 37 0.23 8.26 -6.56
N ALA A 38 0.04 9.32 -7.33
CA ALA A 38 -1.28 9.90 -7.56
C ALA A 38 -2.25 8.88 -8.16
N LYS A 39 -1.84 8.14 -9.19
CA LYS A 39 -2.71 7.13 -9.83
C LYS A 39 -3.00 5.95 -8.91
N MET A 40 -1.99 5.44 -8.22
CA MET A 40 -2.13 4.29 -7.31
C MET A 40 -3.05 4.62 -6.13
N ILE A 41 -2.84 5.78 -5.49
CA ILE A 41 -3.63 6.18 -4.32
C ILE A 41 -5.05 6.57 -4.70
N ASN A 42 -5.28 7.28 -5.81
CA ASN A 42 -6.64 7.54 -6.31
C ASN A 42 -7.40 6.25 -6.61
N ARG A 43 -6.71 5.20 -7.09
CA ARG A 43 -7.33 3.89 -7.31
C ARG A 43 -7.58 3.15 -5.99
N TYR A 44 -6.67 3.26 -5.03
CA TYR A 44 -6.76 2.60 -3.72
C TYR A 44 -7.87 3.20 -2.84
N ALA A 45 -7.95 4.53 -2.79
CA ALA A 45 -8.91 5.29 -1.99
C ALA A 45 -9.48 6.44 -2.84
N PRO A 46 -10.47 6.18 -3.72
CA PRO A 46 -11.08 7.22 -4.54
C PRO A 46 -11.83 8.26 -3.69
N ASN A 47 -11.84 9.51 -4.15
CA ASN A 47 -12.54 10.61 -3.49
C ASN A 47 -14.06 10.36 -3.46
N ASN A 48 -14.59 9.95 -2.32
CA ASN A 48 -16.00 10.21 -2.00
C ASN A 48 -16.14 11.16 -0.81
N GLU A 49 -15.22 11.12 0.18
CA GLU A 49 -15.23 12.03 1.35
C GLU A 49 -13.83 12.37 1.92
N ASN A 50 -12.74 11.77 1.40
CA ASN A 50 -11.37 11.94 1.94
C ASN A 50 -10.56 13.00 1.19
N ASN A 51 -9.66 13.69 1.91
CA ASN A 51 -8.61 14.51 1.31
C ASN A 51 -7.56 13.62 0.61
N THR A 52 -7.90 12.96 -0.50
CA THR A 52 -6.98 12.10 -1.26
C THR A 52 -5.73 12.87 -1.67
N SER A 53 -5.83 14.19 -1.84
CA SER A 53 -4.68 15.09 -2.02
C SER A 53 -3.69 15.06 -0.85
N ALA A 54 -4.15 14.97 0.39
CA ALA A 54 -3.27 14.86 1.56
C ALA A 54 -2.61 13.48 1.64
N TYR A 55 -3.35 12.42 1.29
CA TYR A 55 -2.81 11.06 1.20
C TYR A 55 -1.68 10.99 0.14
N ILE A 56 -1.95 11.46 -1.07
CA ILE A 56 -0.97 11.52 -2.17
C ILE A 56 0.27 12.29 -1.74
N LYS A 57 0.10 13.48 -1.13
CA LYS A 57 1.23 14.29 -0.64
C LYS A 57 2.03 13.56 0.44
N GLY A 58 1.37 12.89 1.38
CA GLY A 58 2.03 12.13 2.44
C GLY A 58 2.87 10.99 1.90
N VAL A 59 2.32 10.20 0.97
CA VAL A 59 3.02 9.08 0.33
C VAL A 59 4.17 9.58 -0.54
N ALA A 60 3.94 10.58 -1.38
CA ALA A 60 4.98 11.15 -2.24
C ALA A 60 6.15 11.73 -1.43
N LYS A 61 5.85 12.42 -0.32
CA LYS A 61 6.88 12.92 0.61
C LYS A 61 7.68 11.78 1.26
N ALA A 62 7.02 10.70 1.68
CA ALA A 62 7.68 9.55 2.28
C ALA A 62 8.62 8.82 1.29
N LEU A 63 8.26 8.83 0.00
CA LEU A 63 9.07 8.25 -1.07
C LEU A 63 10.11 9.20 -1.65
N ASN A 64 10.04 10.51 -1.33
CA ASN A 64 10.85 11.56 -1.93
C ASN A 64 10.76 11.61 -3.47
N VAL A 65 9.52 11.57 -3.99
CA VAL A 65 9.21 11.56 -5.44
C VAL A 65 8.13 12.58 -5.77
N ASP A 66 8.04 12.98 -7.04
CA ASP A 66 6.89 13.74 -7.51
C ASP A 66 5.63 12.83 -7.55
N PRO A 67 4.45 13.31 -7.11
CA PRO A 67 3.22 12.50 -7.12
C PRO A 67 2.83 11.90 -8.49
N ASN A 68 3.22 12.54 -9.59
CA ASN A 68 2.90 12.15 -10.96
C ASN A 68 4.06 11.44 -11.66
N GLN A 69 5.24 11.38 -11.05
CA GLN A 69 6.39 10.65 -11.58
C GLN A 69 6.06 9.16 -11.70
N VAL A 70 6.53 8.54 -12.80
CA VAL A 70 6.49 7.10 -12.99
C VAL A 70 7.46 6.43 -12.02
N LEU A 71 6.93 5.53 -11.19
CA LEU A 71 7.70 4.78 -10.20
C LEU A 71 8.22 3.48 -10.79
N ASP A 72 9.43 3.10 -10.39
CA ASP A 72 9.94 1.74 -10.56
C ASP A 72 9.46 0.85 -9.42
N ILE A 73 8.90 -0.32 -9.76
CA ILE A 73 8.47 -1.32 -8.78
C ILE A 73 9.65 -2.23 -8.45
N ASN A 74 10.46 -1.77 -7.50
CA ASN A 74 11.55 -2.53 -6.88
C ASN A 74 11.28 -2.70 -5.37
N LYS A 75 12.14 -3.48 -4.69
CA LYS A 75 12.02 -3.78 -3.24
C LYS A 75 11.90 -2.51 -2.40
N PRO A 76 12.82 -1.52 -2.50
CA PRO A 76 12.69 -0.25 -1.77
C PRO A 76 11.36 0.48 -2.01
N THR A 77 10.94 0.63 -3.27
CA THR A 77 9.72 1.37 -3.61
C THR A 77 8.47 0.70 -3.02
N LEU A 78 8.35 -0.63 -3.18
CA LEU A 78 7.19 -1.37 -2.66
C LEU A 78 7.11 -1.34 -1.13
N ILE A 79 8.25 -1.46 -0.45
CA ILE A 79 8.31 -1.35 1.01
C ILE A 79 7.91 0.07 1.46
N ALA A 80 8.43 1.11 0.81
CA ALA A 80 8.09 2.50 1.13
C ALA A 80 6.60 2.80 0.90
N LEU A 81 6.03 2.32 -0.22
CA LEU A 81 4.60 2.43 -0.51
C LEU A 81 3.76 1.72 0.57
N ALA A 82 4.08 0.46 0.87
CA ALA A 82 3.33 -0.33 1.85
C ALA A 82 3.39 0.31 3.25
N LYS A 83 4.57 0.75 3.70
CA LYS A 83 4.73 1.47 4.97
C LYS A 83 3.89 2.75 5.02
N SER A 84 3.89 3.52 3.94
CA SER A 84 3.18 4.80 3.85
C SER A 84 1.66 4.61 3.90
N ILE A 85 1.15 3.61 3.17
CA ILE A 85 -0.27 3.23 3.18
C ILE A 85 -0.67 2.78 4.60
N ILE A 86 0.05 1.82 5.18
CA ILE A 86 -0.25 1.32 6.54
C ILE A 86 -0.25 2.45 7.57
N ARG A 87 0.72 3.37 7.49
CA ARG A 87 0.76 4.54 8.38
C ARG A 87 -0.44 5.45 8.20
N HIS A 88 -0.89 5.68 6.97
CA HIS A 88 -2.04 6.53 6.69
C HIS A 88 -3.34 5.90 7.21
N GLU A 89 -3.57 4.62 6.91
CA GLU A 89 -4.80 3.91 7.32
C GLU A 89 -4.91 3.71 8.83
N ASN A 90 -3.80 3.41 9.50
CA ASN A 90 -3.80 3.04 10.92
C ASN A 90 -3.30 4.17 11.84
N GLY A 91 -2.90 5.32 11.29
CA GLY A 91 -2.19 6.39 12.00
C GLY A 91 -0.75 6.05 12.41
N LYS A 92 -0.35 4.77 12.33
CA LYS A 92 0.99 4.26 12.64
C LYS A 92 1.36 3.09 11.75
N GLN A 93 2.66 2.87 11.60
CA GLN A 93 3.20 1.69 10.95
C GLN A 93 3.94 0.88 12.04
N PRO A 94 3.33 -0.18 12.60
CA PRO A 94 3.84 -0.85 13.80
C PRO A 94 4.75 -2.05 13.51
N TYR A 95 4.94 -2.42 12.24
CA TYR A 95 5.71 -3.60 11.82
C TYR A 95 7.19 -3.27 11.62
N SER A 96 8.07 -4.24 11.82
CA SER A 96 9.50 -4.06 11.58
C SER A 96 9.85 -4.14 10.09
N ASP A 97 11.02 -3.65 9.72
CA ASP A 97 11.56 -3.74 8.36
C ASP A 97 11.72 -5.18 7.87
N ASP A 98 12.02 -6.09 8.80
CA ASP A 98 12.10 -7.52 8.54
C ASP A 98 10.75 -8.11 8.09
N THR A 99 9.63 -7.68 8.70
CA THR A 99 8.28 -8.09 8.27
C THR A 99 8.02 -7.69 6.82
N PHE A 100 8.39 -6.47 6.40
CA PHE A 100 8.23 -6.04 5.01
C PHE A 100 9.18 -6.78 4.06
N THR A 101 10.39 -7.07 4.52
CA THR A 101 11.39 -7.81 3.77
C THR A 101 10.92 -9.23 3.47
N ARG A 102 10.44 -9.95 4.49
CA ARG A 102 9.83 -11.27 4.34
C ARG A 102 8.58 -11.24 3.47
N ALA A 103 7.73 -10.21 3.62
CA ALA A 103 6.57 -10.04 2.76
C ALA A 103 6.94 -9.87 1.28
N PHE A 104 7.99 -9.11 0.98
CA PHE A 104 8.50 -8.90 -0.37
C PHE A 104 9.11 -10.18 -0.96
N GLU A 105 9.84 -10.96 -0.17
CA GLU A 105 10.47 -12.21 -0.62
C GLU A 105 9.46 -13.32 -0.97
N MET A 106 8.20 -13.16 -0.56
CA MET A 106 7.09 -14.04 -0.93
C MET A 106 6.30 -13.57 -2.16
N LEU A 107 6.67 -12.45 -2.81
CA LEU A 107 5.97 -11.92 -3.99
C LEU A 107 6.13 -12.80 -5.23
#